data_AF-A0A075EEN2-F1
#
_entry.id   AF-A0A075EEN2-F1
#
_cell.length_a   1.000
_cell.length_b   1.000
_cell.length_c   1.000
_cell.angle_alpha   90.00
_cell.angle_beta   90.00
_cell.angle_gamma   90.00
#
_symmetry.space_group_name_H-M   'P 1'
#
loop_
_entity.id
_entity.type
_entity.pdbx_description
1 polymer ?
#
loop_
_entity_poly.entity_id
_entity_poly.type
_entity_poly.pdbx_seq_one_letter_code
_entity_poly.pdbx_strand_id
1 'polypeptide(L)'
;HPYIFFNDDHTSMTFIGFHLKPNDQKAVDAINPLTGEVIKKNIMTQELYEGLKLQKVPFNIDFDHLPRADKIEHLCSVLGIKWPTDPDETYELTTDNMLKMMAIHMRFRCGIPVIIMGETGCGKTRLIKFMSELRRCGAQAENMKLVKVHGGTTSEMIYEKVKEAETLAKTNKEDYSFDSVLFFDEANTTEAISSIKEIICDKSVQGQQLDSQSGLQIIAACNPYRKHTDKMIDRLEASGLGYRVRAQETED
;
A
#
# COMPACT_ATOMS: atom_id res chain seq x y z
N HIS A 1 -0.01 9.10 11.47
CA HIS A 1 -0.65 9.61 10.24
C HIS A 1 -2.16 9.66 10.48
N PRO A 2 -2.77 10.84 10.61
CA PRO A 2 -4.19 10.94 10.96
C PRO A 2 -5.08 10.63 9.75
N TYR A 3 -5.89 9.56 9.81
CA TYR A 3 -6.86 9.21 8.77
C TYR A 3 -8.26 9.02 9.33
N ILE A 4 -9.24 9.50 8.56
CA ILE A 4 -10.66 9.21 8.72
C ILE A 4 -11.13 8.56 7.43
N PHE A 5 -11.64 7.34 7.51
CA PHE A 5 -12.24 6.64 6.38
C PHE A 5 -13.76 6.57 6.57
N PHE A 6 -14.51 6.84 5.51
CA PHE A 6 -15.90 6.44 5.40
C PHE A 6 -15.93 5.03 4.84
N ASN A 7 -16.44 4.09 5.62
CA ASN A 7 -16.41 2.67 5.29
C ASN A 7 -17.35 2.37 4.11
N ASP A 8 -17.19 1.19 3.52
CA ASP A 8 -17.94 0.80 2.33
C ASP A 8 -19.45 0.66 2.57
N ASP A 9 -19.86 0.45 3.82
CA ASP A 9 -21.27 0.40 4.25
C ASP A 9 -21.99 1.77 4.22
N HIS A 10 -21.27 2.84 3.90
CA HIS A 10 -21.77 4.22 3.84
C HIS A 10 -22.40 4.76 5.14
N THR A 11 -22.24 4.06 6.26
CA THR A 11 -22.88 4.41 7.53
C THR A 11 -21.89 4.47 8.69
N SER A 12 -20.76 3.77 8.59
CA SER A 12 -19.72 3.75 9.61
C SER A 12 -18.45 4.48 9.17
N MET A 13 -17.65 4.85 10.17
CA MET A 13 -16.40 5.57 9.99
C MET A 13 -15.28 4.90 10.77
N THR A 14 -14.08 4.91 10.20
CA THR A 14 -12.86 4.42 10.86
C THR A 14 -11.90 5.58 11.11
N PHE A 15 -11.57 5.80 12.39
CA PHE A 15 -10.59 6.80 12.83
C PHE A 15 -9.31 6.06 13.23
N ILE A 16 -8.18 6.39 12.61
CA ILE A 16 -6.91 5.70 12.88
C ILE A 16 -5.71 6.64 12.77
N GLY A 17 -4.71 6.39 13.62
CA GLY A 17 -3.45 7.14 13.65
C GLY A 17 -3.50 8.52 14.31
N PHE A 18 -4.60 8.83 15.03
CA PHE A 18 -4.74 9.98 15.92
C PHE A 18 -5.89 9.75 16.92
N HIS A 19 -5.84 10.43 18.06
CA HIS A 19 -6.94 10.48 19.04
C HIS A 19 -7.54 11.90 19.11
N LEU A 20 -8.74 11.97 19.62
CA LEU A 20 -9.55 13.16 19.84
C LEU A 20 -9.55 13.51 21.33
N LYS A 21 -9.24 14.77 21.64
CA LYS A 21 -9.20 15.27 23.01
C LYS A 21 -9.93 16.60 23.13
N PRO A 22 -11.03 16.70 23.89
CA PRO A 22 -11.66 17.98 24.23
C PRO A 22 -10.66 18.93 24.90
N ASN A 23 -10.79 20.22 24.60
CA ASN A 23 -9.91 21.27 25.12
C ASN A 23 -10.70 22.36 25.86
N ASP A 24 -9.96 23.28 26.51
CA ASP A 24 -10.54 24.35 27.34
C ASP A 24 -11.32 25.40 26.54
N GLN A 25 -11.22 25.39 25.20
CA GLN A 25 -11.90 26.31 24.30
C GLN A 25 -13.27 25.78 23.82
N LYS A 26 -13.81 24.73 24.46
CA LYS A 26 -15.06 24.03 24.04
C LYS A 26 -14.98 23.46 22.62
N ALA A 27 -13.79 23.06 22.21
CA ALA A 27 -13.52 22.40 20.94
C ALA A 27 -12.74 21.10 21.18
N VAL A 28 -12.46 20.36 20.11
CA VAL A 28 -11.74 19.08 20.18
C VAL A 28 -10.50 19.13 19.31
N ASP A 29 -9.37 18.74 19.89
CA ASP A 29 -8.07 18.64 19.22
C ASP A 29 -7.83 17.21 18.70
N ALA A 30 -7.10 17.11 17.59
CA ALA A 30 -6.48 15.87 17.13
C ALA A 30 -5.08 15.76 17.74
N ILE A 31 -4.79 14.66 18.44
CA ILE A 31 -3.51 14.40 19.11
C ILE A 31 -2.87 13.11 18.63
N ASN A 32 -1.55 13.04 18.74
CA ASN A 32 -0.82 11.80 18.56
C ASN A 32 -1.07 10.90 19.79
N PRO A 33 -1.57 9.67 19.62
CA PRO A 33 -1.90 8.79 20.74
C PRO A 33 -0.68 8.37 21.56
N LEU A 34 0.51 8.31 20.94
CA LEU A 34 1.74 7.87 21.61
C LEU A 34 2.43 9.01 22.37
N THR A 35 2.49 10.20 21.79
CA THR A 35 3.23 11.34 22.37
C THR A 35 2.33 12.32 23.12
N GLY A 36 1.01 12.29 22.89
CA GLY A 36 0.07 13.28 23.40
C GLY A 36 0.18 14.66 22.73
N GLU A 37 1.10 14.83 21.78
CA GLU A 37 1.30 16.08 21.06
C GLU A 37 0.10 16.41 20.17
N VAL A 38 -0.25 17.68 20.11
CA VAL A 38 -1.35 18.15 19.26
C VAL A 38 -0.91 18.15 17.80
N ILE A 39 -1.57 17.32 17.00
CA ILE A 39 -1.40 17.29 15.54
C ILE A 39 -2.13 18.48 14.91
N LYS A 40 -3.38 18.73 15.36
CA LYS A 40 -4.19 19.84 14.88
C LYS A 40 -5.20 20.27 15.94
N LYS A 41 -5.24 21.58 16.24
CA LYS A 41 -6.18 22.16 17.19
C LYS A 41 -7.56 22.37 16.58
N ASN A 42 -8.59 22.34 17.42
CA ASN A 42 -9.96 22.78 17.10
C ASN A 42 -10.50 22.15 15.79
N ILE A 43 -10.35 20.84 15.62
CA ILE A 43 -10.79 20.14 14.40
C ILE A 43 -12.31 19.96 14.32
N MET A 44 -12.99 20.05 15.46
CA MET A 44 -14.45 20.08 15.55
C MET A 44 -14.93 20.77 16.83
N THR A 45 -16.20 21.17 16.85
CA THR A 45 -16.89 21.70 18.03
C THR A 45 -17.19 20.59 19.03
N GLN A 46 -17.38 20.95 20.31
CA GLN A 46 -17.85 20.01 21.32
C GLN A 46 -19.22 19.40 20.95
N GLU A 47 -20.11 20.19 20.36
CA GLU A 47 -21.45 19.74 19.94
C GLU A 47 -21.36 18.62 18.89
N LEU A 48 -20.53 18.78 17.86
CA LEU A 48 -20.33 17.75 16.84
C LEU A 48 -19.71 16.48 17.46
N TYR A 49 -18.73 16.63 18.35
CA TYR A 49 -18.10 15.51 19.02
C TYR A 49 -19.08 14.69 19.86
N GLU A 50 -19.91 15.35 20.69
CA GLU A 50 -20.95 14.66 21.47
C GLU A 50 -22.01 14.04 20.56
N GLY A 51 -22.39 14.71 19.47
CA GLY A 51 -23.31 14.18 18.46
C GLY A 51 -22.81 12.88 17.83
N LEU A 52 -21.55 12.85 17.41
CA LEU A 52 -20.92 11.65 16.84
C LEU A 52 -20.75 10.53 17.88
N LYS A 53 -20.45 10.89 19.14
CA LYS A 53 -20.39 9.93 20.25
C LYS A 53 -21.75 9.29 20.52
N LEU A 54 -22.85 10.06 20.44
CA LEU A 54 -24.21 9.53 20.52
C LEU A 54 -24.55 8.57 19.38
N GLN A 55 -23.99 8.80 18.18
CA GLN A 55 -24.06 7.87 17.05
C GLN A 55 -23.10 6.67 17.16
N LYS A 56 -22.40 6.53 18.29
CA LYS A 56 -21.43 5.45 18.56
C LYS A 56 -20.28 5.40 17.55
N VAL A 57 -19.86 6.53 17.01
CA VAL A 57 -18.66 6.59 16.17
C VAL A 57 -17.45 6.13 17.02
N PRO A 58 -16.65 5.16 16.55
CA PRO A 58 -15.63 4.53 17.37
C PRO A 58 -14.34 5.37 17.39
N PHE A 59 -14.37 6.42 18.20
CA PHE A 59 -13.21 7.29 18.43
C PHE A 59 -12.15 6.63 19.31
N ASN A 60 -10.91 7.06 19.13
CA ASN A 60 -9.79 6.75 20.02
C ASN A 60 -9.54 5.26 20.24
N ILE A 61 -9.79 4.44 19.21
CA ILE A 61 -9.47 3.02 19.26
C ILE A 61 -7.95 2.85 19.26
N ASP A 62 -7.47 2.08 20.23
CA ASP A 62 -6.10 1.59 20.26
C ASP A 62 -6.01 0.27 19.45
N PHE A 63 -5.63 0.39 18.18
CA PHE A 63 -5.52 -0.73 17.25
C PHE A 63 -4.41 -1.72 17.61
N ASP A 64 -3.41 -1.35 18.40
CA ASP A 64 -2.34 -2.28 18.77
C ASP A 64 -2.82 -3.27 19.83
N HIS A 65 -3.73 -2.85 20.71
CA HIS A 65 -4.31 -3.67 21.78
C HIS A 65 -5.61 -4.39 21.40
N LEU A 66 -6.15 -4.17 20.19
CA LEU A 66 -7.33 -4.89 19.72
C LEU A 66 -7.03 -6.40 19.52
N PRO A 67 -8.01 -7.28 19.80
CA PRO A 67 -8.02 -8.65 19.31
C PRO A 67 -7.82 -8.69 17.79
N ARG A 68 -7.12 -9.74 17.31
CA ARG A 68 -6.80 -9.89 15.89
C ARG A 68 -8.05 -9.92 15.00
N ALA A 69 -9.11 -10.59 15.44
CA ALA A 69 -10.39 -10.64 14.71
C ALA A 69 -10.96 -9.23 14.49
N ASP A 70 -10.99 -8.39 15.53
CA ASP A 70 -11.48 -7.02 15.44
C ASP A 70 -10.61 -6.16 14.50
N LYS A 71 -9.28 -6.38 14.49
CA LYS A 71 -8.39 -5.72 13.52
C LYS A 71 -8.73 -6.09 12.07
N ILE A 72 -9.00 -7.38 11.82
CA ILE A 72 -9.43 -7.89 10.51
C ILE A 72 -10.78 -7.28 10.12
N GLU A 73 -11.75 -7.23 11.03
CA GLU A 73 -13.07 -6.63 10.78
C GLU A 73 -12.95 -5.14 10.41
N HIS A 74 -12.17 -4.36 11.17
CA HIS A 74 -11.93 -2.95 10.85
C HIS A 74 -11.27 -2.77 9.48
N LEU A 75 -10.26 -3.58 9.17
CA LEU A 75 -9.59 -3.53 7.88
C LEU A 75 -10.56 -3.87 6.75
N CYS A 76 -11.32 -4.94 6.88
CA CYS A 76 -12.32 -5.37 5.90
C CYS A 76 -13.42 -4.32 5.69
N SER A 77 -13.89 -3.66 6.75
CA SER A 77 -14.90 -2.59 6.67
C SER A 77 -14.41 -1.41 5.83
N VAL A 78 -13.14 -1.02 5.98
CA VAL A 78 -12.53 0.04 5.15
C VAL A 78 -12.30 -0.43 3.71
N LEU A 79 -11.90 -1.69 3.51
CA LEU A 79 -11.57 -2.25 2.19
C LEU A 79 -12.78 -2.69 1.35
N GLY A 80 -13.99 -2.66 1.92
CA GLY A 80 -15.24 -3.12 1.28
C GLY A 80 -15.39 -4.64 1.23
N ILE A 81 -14.80 -5.35 2.19
CA ILE A 81 -14.81 -6.81 2.25
C ILE A 81 -15.95 -7.28 3.15
N LYS A 82 -16.94 -7.97 2.57
CA LYS A 82 -18.17 -8.38 3.28
C LYS A 82 -18.00 -9.57 4.22
N TRP A 83 -17.06 -10.47 3.93
CA TRP A 83 -16.87 -11.71 4.68
C TRP A 83 -15.42 -11.79 5.17
N PRO A 84 -15.11 -11.13 6.30
CA PRO A 84 -13.76 -11.08 6.84
C PRO A 84 -13.24 -12.49 7.10
N THR A 85 -12.13 -12.86 6.45
CA THR A 85 -11.41 -14.12 6.69
C THR A 85 -9.95 -13.77 6.81
N ASP A 86 -9.31 -14.22 7.87
CA ASP A 86 -7.88 -13.99 8.07
C ASP A 86 -7.04 -14.86 7.12
N PRO A 87 -6.26 -14.26 6.20
CA PRO A 87 -5.51 -15.04 5.21
C PRO A 87 -4.20 -15.61 5.74
N ASP A 88 -3.59 -15.01 6.77
CA ASP A 88 -2.29 -15.41 7.33
C ASP A 88 -2.17 -14.97 8.79
N GLU A 89 -2.46 -15.88 9.71
CA GLU A 89 -2.35 -15.66 11.17
C GLU A 89 -0.94 -15.25 11.61
N THR A 90 0.09 -15.57 10.81
CA THR A 90 1.49 -15.28 11.14
C THR A 90 1.94 -13.87 10.74
N TYR A 91 1.11 -13.13 10.00
CA TYR A 91 1.39 -11.74 9.65
C TYR A 91 0.95 -10.80 10.76
N GLU A 92 1.85 -9.96 11.26
CA GLU A 92 1.54 -9.05 12.37
C GLU A 92 0.74 -7.81 11.91
N LEU A 93 -0.48 -7.67 12.43
CA LEU A 93 -1.36 -6.52 12.21
C LEU A 93 -1.10 -5.43 13.25
N THR A 94 -0.01 -4.69 13.05
CA THR A 94 0.26 -3.44 13.78
C THR A 94 -0.61 -2.31 13.24
N THR A 95 -0.82 -1.25 14.05
CA THR A 95 -1.51 -0.03 13.59
C THR A 95 -0.88 0.53 12.31
N ASP A 96 0.45 0.49 12.20
CA ASP A 96 1.21 0.97 11.05
C ASP A 96 0.95 0.13 9.78
N ASN A 97 0.94 -1.20 9.90
CA ASN A 97 0.65 -2.09 8.77
C ASN A 97 -0.80 -1.92 8.27
N MET A 98 -1.76 -1.78 9.19
CA MET A 98 -3.16 -1.49 8.86
C MET A 98 -3.29 -0.14 8.14
N LEU A 99 -2.66 0.90 8.67
CA LEU A 99 -2.63 2.24 8.07
C LEU A 99 -2.09 2.21 6.63
N LYS A 100 -0.98 1.49 6.40
CA LYS A 100 -0.40 1.33 5.07
C LYS A 100 -1.37 0.66 4.09
N MET A 101 -2.03 -0.42 4.50
CA MET A 101 -3.02 -1.11 3.66
C MET A 101 -4.23 -0.23 3.34
N MET A 102 -4.78 0.46 4.34
CA MET A 102 -5.90 1.39 4.14
C MET A 102 -5.50 2.58 3.25
N ALA A 103 -4.28 3.11 3.40
CA ALA A 103 -3.76 4.18 2.56
C ALA A 103 -3.55 3.75 1.10
N ILE A 104 -3.05 2.53 0.87
CA ILE A 104 -2.95 1.94 -0.48
C ILE A 104 -4.34 1.82 -1.11
N HIS A 105 -5.31 1.29 -0.37
CA HIS A 105 -6.69 1.18 -0.86
C HIS A 105 -7.29 2.54 -1.23
N MET A 106 -7.12 3.57 -0.40
CA MET A 106 -7.63 4.91 -0.72
C MET A 106 -6.95 5.53 -1.94
N ARG A 107 -5.64 5.30 -2.13
CA ARG A 107 -4.97 5.74 -3.35
C ARG A 107 -5.62 5.13 -4.59
N PHE A 108 -5.93 3.83 -4.58
CA PHE A 108 -6.67 3.21 -5.67
C PHE A 108 -8.07 3.79 -5.85
N ARG A 109 -8.82 3.96 -4.76
CA ARG A 109 -10.17 4.55 -4.80
C ARG A 109 -10.18 5.97 -5.38
N CYS A 110 -9.11 6.73 -5.16
CA CYS A 110 -8.93 8.08 -5.70
C CYS A 110 -8.22 8.13 -7.07
N GLY A 111 -7.88 6.97 -7.67
CA GLY A 111 -7.16 6.93 -8.94
C GLY A 111 -5.70 7.40 -8.86
N ILE A 112 -5.10 7.43 -7.66
CA ILE A 112 -3.73 7.88 -7.43
C ILE A 112 -2.76 6.69 -7.62
N PRO A 113 -1.71 6.83 -8.44
CA PRO A 113 -0.60 5.88 -8.53
C PRO A 113 -0.05 5.40 -7.17
N VAL A 114 0.21 4.10 -7.06
CA VAL A 114 0.78 3.47 -5.87
C VAL A 114 2.20 3.01 -6.18
N ILE A 115 3.17 3.73 -5.65
CA ILE A 115 4.60 3.37 -5.66
C ILE A 115 5.10 3.41 -4.22
N ILE A 116 5.74 2.32 -3.77
CA ILE A 116 6.18 2.13 -2.39
C ILE A 116 7.70 2.06 -2.36
N MET A 117 8.35 3.05 -1.77
CA MET A 117 9.80 3.02 -1.57
C MET A 117 10.16 2.40 -0.23
N GLY A 118 11.16 1.52 -0.20
CA GLY A 118 11.72 0.99 1.04
C GLY A 118 12.86 0.02 0.76
N GLU A 119 13.70 -0.27 1.76
CA GLU A 119 14.79 -1.23 1.61
C GLU A 119 14.27 -2.66 1.41
N THR A 120 15.07 -3.53 0.79
CA THR A 120 14.77 -4.96 0.72
C THR A 120 14.64 -5.52 2.14
N GLY A 121 13.66 -6.41 2.36
CA GLY A 121 13.41 -7.00 3.66
C GLY A 121 12.52 -6.18 4.61
N CYS A 122 12.10 -4.96 4.26
CA CYS A 122 11.18 -4.16 5.11
C CYS A 122 9.70 -4.61 5.06
N GLY A 123 9.40 -5.74 4.42
CA GLY A 123 8.06 -6.34 4.44
C GLY A 123 7.07 -5.85 3.37
N LYS A 124 7.47 -5.01 2.40
CA LYS A 124 6.59 -4.47 1.33
C LYS A 124 5.79 -5.58 0.64
N THR A 125 6.49 -6.60 0.13
CA THR A 125 5.90 -7.72 -0.60
C THR A 125 4.93 -8.52 0.26
N ARG A 126 5.26 -8.71 1.55
CA ARG A 126 4.40 -9.43 2.50
C ARG A 126 3.13 -8.64 2.82
N LEU A 127 3.23 -7.32 2.97
CA LEU A 127 2.08 -6.43 3.19
C LEU A 127 1.12 -6.44 2.00
N ILE A 128 1.64 -6.31 0.77
CA ILE A 128 0.80 -6.36 -0.45
C ILE A 128 0.15 -7.73 -0.63
N LYS A 129 0.91 -8.81 -0.35
CA LYS A 129 0.38 -10.17 -0.41
C LYS A 129 -0.75 -10.37 0.58
N PHE A 130 -0.56 -9.98 1.84
CA PHE A 130 -1.60 -10.06 2.87
C PHE A 130 -2.85 -9.27 2.46
N MET A 131 -2.70 -8.02 2.00
CA MET A 131 -3.82 -7.19 1.54
C MET A 131 -4.58 -7.83 0.37
N SER A 132 -3.86 -8.47 -0.55
CA SER A 132 -4.46 -9.16 -1.71
C SER A 132 -5.21 -10.41 -1.27
N GLU A 133 -4.61 -11.26 -0.44
CA GLU A 133 -5.24 -12.48 0.06
C GLU A 133 -6.48 -12.17 0.92
N LEU A 134 -6.43 -11.08 1.70
CA LEU A 134 -7.60 -10.62 2.47
C LEU A 134 -8.80 -10.32 1.57
N ARG A 135 -8.59 -9.73 0.38
CA ARG A 135 -9.67 -9.43 -0.58
C ARG A 135 -10.33 -10.67 -1.16
N ARG A 136 -9.63 -11.82 -1.21
CA ARG A 136 -10.18 -13.05 -1.78
C ARG A 136 -11.30 -13.66 -0.95
N CYS A 137 -11.42 -13.31 0.33
CA CYS A 137 -12.43 -13.84 1.24
C CYS A 137 -12.51 -15.39 1.21
N GLY A 138 -11.36 -16.07 1.13
CA GLY A 138 -11.29 -17.53 1.05
C GLY A 138 -11.48 -18.15 -0.35
N ALA A 139 -11.75 -17.36 -1.39
CA ALA A 139 -11.83 -17.86 -2.77
C ALA A 139 -10.52 -18.55 -3.20
N GLN A 140 -10.60 -19.69 -3.88
CA GLN A 140 -9.46 -20.47 -4.37
C GLN A 140 -8.90 -19.94 -5.71
N ALA A 141 -8.80 -18.62 -5.86
CA ALA A 141 -8.28 -17.97 -7.05
C ALA A 141 -7.06 -17.11 -6.69
N GLU A 142 -6.03 -17.11 -7.53
CA GLU A 142 -4.91 -16.18 -7.40
C GLU A 142 -5.40 -14.78 -7.77
N ASN A 143 -5.11 -13.77 -6.94
CA ASN A 143 -5.48 -12.38 -7.21
C ASN A 143 -4.29 -11.42 -7.14
N MET A 144 -3.07 -11.94 -7.13
CA MET A 144 -1.86 -11.13 -7.12
C MET A 144 -0.81 -11.76 -8.02
N LYS A 145 -0.34 -11.01 -9.02
CA LYS A 145 0.80 -11.36 -9.86
C LYS A 145 2.03 -10.59 -9.37
N LEU A 146 3.02 -11.29 -8.83
CA LEU A 146 4.31 -10.72 -8.42
C LEU A 146 5.30 -10.76 -9.60
N VAL A 147 5.85 -9.60 -9.97
CA VAL A 147 6.91 -9.46 -10.96
C VAL A 147 8.16 -8.95 -10.26
N LYS A 148 9.21 -9.78 -10.20
CA LYS A 148 10.53 -9.36 -9.71
C LYS A 148 11.30 -8.72 -10.86
N VAL A 149 11.43 -7.40 -10.82
CA VAL A 149 12.16 -6.64 -11.83
C VAL A 149 13.67 -6.75 -11.54
N HIS A 150 14.46 -6.83 -12.61
CA HIS A 150 15.92 -6.86 -12.55
C HIS A 150 16.50 -6.19 -13.80
N GLY A 151 17.83 -5.98 -13.86
CA GLY A 151 18.48 -5.29 -14.98
C GLY A 151 18.35 -5.94 -16.36
N GLY A 152 17.79 -7.14 -16.44
CA GLY A 152 17.48 -7.83 -17.70
C GLY A 152 15.99 -7.79 -18.07
N THR A 153 15.13 -7.16 -17.26
CA THR A 153 13.70 -7.03 -17.53
C THR A 153 13.47 -5.99 -18.63
N THR A 154 13.00 -6.40 -19.80
CA THR A 154 12.71 -5.48 -20.92
C THR A 154 11.29 -4.93 -20.86
N SER A 155 11.01 -3.89 -21.67
CA SER A 155 9.66 -3.34 -21.83
C SER A 155 8.66 -4.38 -22.31
N GLU A 156 9.04 -5.27 -23.23
CA GLU A 156 8.19 -6.33 -23.77
C GLU A 156 7.77 -7.30 -22.67
N MET A 157 8.71 -7.72 -21.81
CA MET A 157 8.41 -8.59 -20.67
C MET A 157 7.42 -7.93 -19.71
N ILE A 158 7.57 -6.63 -19.44
CA ILE A 158 6.64 -5.86 -18.61
C ILE A 158 5.25 -5.88 -19.24
N TYR A 159 5.14 -5.58 -20.54
CA TYR A 159 3.86 -5.52 -21.25
C TYR A 159 3.15 -6.88 -21.30
N GLU A 160 3.87 -7.98 -21.48
CA GLU A 160 3.32 -9.33 -21.38
C GLU A 160 2.74 -9.60 -19.99
N LYS A 161 3.44 -9.21 -18.92
CA LYS A 161 2.95 -9.37 -17.55
C LYS A 161 1.72 -8.53 -17.24
N VAL A 162 1.60 -7.34 -17.82
CA VAL A 162 0.37 -6.54 -17.70
C VAL A 162 -0.80 -7.25 -18.37
N LYS A 163 -0.63 -7.78 -19.59
CA LYS A 163 -1.70 -8.51 -20.30
C LYS A 163 -2.14 -9.77 -19.56
N GLU A 164 -1.20 -10.53 -19.03
CA GLU A 164 -1.49 -11.69 -18.17
C GLU A 164 -2.31 -11.28 -16.93
N ALA A 165 -1.91 -10.21 -16.26
CA ALA A 165 -2.57 -9.72 -15.05
C ALA A 165 -3.94 -9.11 -15.32
N GLU A 166 -4.12 -8.40 -16.44
CA GLU A 166 -5.41 -7.86 -16.86
C GLU A 166 -6.40 -8.98 -17.17
N THR A 167 -5.95 -10.04 -17.85
CA THR A 167 -6.77 -11.23 -18.11
C THR A 167 -7.22 -11.89 -16.81
N LEU A 168 -6.28 -12.11 -15.88
CA LEU A 168 -6.58 -12.65 -14.54
C LEU A 168 -7.57 -11.75 -13.78
N ALA A 169 -7.37 -10.43 -13.83
CA ALA A 169 -8.23 -9.47 -13.15
C ALA A 169 -9.66 -9.53 -13.67
N LYS A 170 -9.85 -9.59 -14.99
CA LYS A 170 -11.18 -9.72 -15.63
C LYS A 170 -11.89 -10.99 -15.18
N THR A 171 -11.23 -12.15 -15.26
CA THR A 171 -11.79 -13.42 -14.79
C THR A 171 -12.19 -13.34 -13.32
N ASN A 172 -11.31 -12.81 -12.46
CA ASN A 172 -11.61 -12.66 -11.05
C ASN A 172 -12.77 -11.69 -10.76
N LYS A 173 -12.88 -10.63 -11.56
CA LYS A 173 -13.97 -9.67 -11.43
C LYS A 173 -15.32 -10.28 -11.82
N GLU A 174 -15.34 -11.06 -12.90
CA GLU A 174 -16.52 -11.75 -13.41
C GLU A 174 -16.96 -12.90 -12.50
N ASP A 175 -16.04 -13.76 -12.08
CA ASP A 175 -16.36 -14.99 -11.34
C ASP A 175 -16.54 -14.76 -9.83
N TYR A 176 -15.82 -13.79 -9.25
CA TYR A 176 -15.73 -13.61 -7.80
C TYR A 176 -15.98 -12.17 -7.31
N SER A 177 -16.15 -11.19 -8.20
CA SER A 177 -16.40 -9.79 -7.86
C SER A 177 -15.32 -9.10 -7.01
N PHE A 178 -14.05 -9.55 -7.08
CA PHE A 178 -12.92 -8.86 -6.44
C PHE A 178 -11.87 -8.38 -7.44
N ASP A 179 -11.07 -7.39 -7.04
CA ASP A 179 -9.97 -6.83 -7.82
C ASP A 179 -8.69 -7.67 -7.68
N SER A 180 -7.81 -7.61 -8.70
CA SER A 180 -6.51 -8.29 -8.70
C SER A 180 -5.36 -7.29 -8.75
N VAL A 181 -4.21 -7.68 -8.18
CA VAL A 181 -3.02 -6.83 -8.06
C VAL A 181 -1.91 -7.32 -8.98
N LEU A 182 -1.35 -6.43 -9.80
CA LEU A 182 -0.03 -6.60 -10.41
C LEU A 182 1.00 -5.84 -9.58
N PHE A 183 1.96 -6.55 -9.00
CA PHE A 183 2.98 -5.96 -8.15
C PHE A 183 4.37 -6.10 -8.76
N PHE A 184 4.94 -4.96 -9.19
CA PHE A 184 6.33 -4.86 -9.62
C PHE A 184 7.23 -4.62 -8.41
N ASP A 185 7.97 -5.65 -7.99
CA ASP A 185 8.97 -5.53 -6.93
C ASP A 185 10.32 -5.15 -7.53
N GLU A 186 11.06 -4.31 -6.81
CA GLU A 186 12.34 -3.73 -7.25
C GLU A 186 12.27 -3.04 -8.62
N ALA A 187 11.16 -2.34 -8.87
CA ALA A 187 10.82 -1.74 -10.17
C ALA A 187 11.89 -0.81 -10.75
N ASN A 188 12.73 -0.18 -9.91
CA ASN A 188 13.79 0.73 -10.32
C ASN A 188 15.16 0.06 -10.60
N THR A 189 15.19 -1.26 -10.79
CA THR A 189 16.41 -2.01 -11.14
C THR A 189 16.56 -2.28 -12.63
N THR A 190 15.63 -1.80 -13.46
CA THR A 190 15.64 -1.92 -14.93
C THR A 190 15.70 -0.57 -15.61
N GLU A 191 16.31 -0.53 -16.79
CA GLU A 191 16.24 0.60 -17.73
C GLU A 191 14.83 0.81 -18.32
N ALA A 192 13.98 -0.22 -18.29
CA ALA A 192 12.60 -0.17 -18.76
C ALA A 192 11.61 0.47 -17.75
N ILE A 193 12.10 1.26 -16.78
CA ILE A 193 11.28 1.93 -15.76
C ILE A 193 10.23 2.87 -16.38
N SER A 194 10.52 3.44 -17.55
CA SER A 194 9.59 4.28 -18.32
C SER A 194 8.32 3.53 -18.70
N SER A 195 8.40 2.24 -19.04
CA SER A 195 7.24 1.39 -19.30
C SER A 195 6.39 1.21 -18.03
N ILE A 196 7.01 1.01 -16.87
CA ILE A 196 6.29 0.92 -15.59
C ILE A 196 5.58 2.24 -15.26
N LYS A 197 6.23 3.40 -15.53
CA LYS A 197 5.60 4.71 -15.41
C LYS A 197 4.36 4.81 -16.29
N GLU A 198 4.46 4.42 -17.57
CA GLU A 198 3.34 4.46 -18.53
C GLU A 198 2.13 3.71 -17.95
N ILE A 199 2.37 2.48 -17.51
CA ILE A 199 1.34 1.58 -16.97
C ILE A 199 0.69 2.16 -15.70
N ILE A 200 1.50 2.71 -14.79
CA ILE A 200 1.02 3.18 -13.49
C ILE A 200 0.33 4.54 -13.60
N CYS A 201 0.92 5.48 -14.32
CA CYS A 201 0.48 6.87 -14.41
C CYS A 201 -0.53 7.10 -15.54
N ASP A 202 -0.23 6.59 -16.74
CA ASP A 202 -0.99 6.89 -17.95
C ASP A 202 -2.05 5.81 -18.25
N LYS A 203 -2.02 4.72 -17.46
CA LYS A 203 -2.90 3.55 -17.58
C LYS A 203 -2.92 2.99 -19.00
N SER A 204 -1.76 2.95 -19.65
CA SER A 204 -1.61 2.41 -21.00
C SER A 204 -0.44 1.44 -21.15
N VAL A 205 -0.50 0.66 -22.22
CA VAL A 205 0.57 -0.19 -22.72
C VAL A 205 0.79 0.16 -24.19
N GLN A 206 1.95 0.73 -24.50
CA GLN A 206 2.29 1.19 -25.85
C GLN A 206 1.24 2.14 -26.44
N GLY A 207 0.72 3.05 -25.60
CA GLY A 207 -0.31 4.02 -25.96
C GLY A 207 -1.74 3.46 -26.02
N GLN A 208 -1.96 2.15 -25.86
CA GLN A 208 -3.30 1.56 -25.75
C GLN A 208 -3.75 1.58 -24.30
N GLN A 209 -4.91 2.18 -24.03
CA GLN A 209 -5.47 2.27 -22.68
C GLN A 209 -5.83 0.89 -22.13
N LEU A 210 -5.48 0.67 -20.86
CA LEU A 210 -5.92 -0.49 -20.09
C LEU A 210 -7.43 -0.42 -19.85
N ASP A 211 -8.04 -1.58 -19.69
CA ASP A 211 -9.46 -1.65 -19.43
C ASP A 211 -9.77 -1.18 -18.01
N SER A 212 -10.42 0.00 -17.91
CA SER A 212 -10.85 0.59 -16.65
C SER A 212 -11.78 -0.30 -15.82
N GLN A 213 -12.45 -1.28 -16.44
CA GLN A 213 -13.39 -2.20 -15.78
C GLN A 213 -12.75 -3.56 -15.46
N SER A 214 -11.48 -3.78 -15.80
CA SER A 214 -10.79 -5.05 -15.55
C SER A 214 -10.66 -5.42 -14.07
N GLY A 215 -10.75 -4.45 -13.16
CA GLY A 215 -10.43 -4.67 -11.75
C GLY A 215 -8.93 -4.85 -11.49
N LEU A 216 -8.06 -4.47 -12.43
CA LEU A 216 -6.61 -4.53 -12.27
C LEU A 216 -6.08 -3.33 -11.48
N GLN A 217 -5.44 -3.60 -10.34
CA GLN A 217 -4.72 -2.65 -9.51
C GLN A 217 -3.22 -2.85 -9.67
N ILE A 218 -2.46 -1.78 -9.91
CA ILE A 218 -1.02 -1.88 -10.20
C ILE A 218 -0.23 -1.16 -9.12
N ILE A 219 0.74 -1.87 -8.54
CA ILE A 219 1.64 -1.38 -7.49
C ILE A 219 3.07 -1.57 -7.97
N ALA A 220 3.93 -0.58 -7.74
CA ALA A 220 5.38 -0.76 -7.82
C ALA A 220 6.03 -0.58 -6.46
N ALA A 221 7.11 -1.32 -6.21
CA ALA A 221 8.02 -1.08 -5.11
C ALA A 221 9.42 -0.78 -5.63
N CYS A 222 10.06 0.21 -5.02
CA CYS A 222 11.41 0.65 -5.40
C CYS A 222 12.34 0.62 -4.20
N ASN A 223 13.61 0.33 -4.45
CA ASN A 223 14.67 0.44 -3.46
C ASN A 223 15.20 1.89 -3.43
N PRO A 224 15.56 2.43 -2.26
CA PRO A 224 16.07 3.79 -2.16
C PRO A 224 17.45 3.91 -2.82
N TYR A 225 17.69 5.02 -3.52
CA TYR A 225 19.01 5.36 -4.05
C TYR A 225 19.91 5.79 -2.89
N ARG A 226 20.83 4.92 -2.48
CA ARG A 226 21.82 5.22 -1.46
C ARG A 226 23.20 4.84 -1.96
N LYS A 227 24.13 5.79 -1.87
CA LYS A 227 25.53 5.52 -2.12
C LYS A 227 26.11 4.69 -0.97
N HIS A 228 26.92 3.69 -1.29
CA HIS A 228 27.73 3.01 -0.28
C HIS A 228 28.68 4.01 0.40
N THR A 229 29.05 3.72 1.65
CA THR A 229 30.07 4.51 2.35
C THR A 229 31.42 4.37 1.64
N ASP A 230 32.26 5.40 1.69
CA ASP A 230 33.58 5.38 1.04
C ASP A 230 34.41 4.16 1.45
N LYS A 231 34.38 3.79 2.74
CA LYS A 231 35.04 2.56 3.25
C LYS A 231 34.56 1.28 2.56
N MET A 232 33.28 1.20 2.23
CA MET A 232 32.72 0.04 1.55
C MET A 232 33.05 0.05 0.06
N ILE A 233 33.09 1.23 -0.55
CA ILE A 233 33.56 1.43 -1.94
C ILE A 233 35.03 1.00 -2.05
N ASP A 234 35.91 1.52 -1.20
CA ASP A 234 37.34 1.16 -1.16
C ASP A 234 37.54 -0.35 -1.00
N ARG A 235 36.72 -0.98 -0.15
CA ARG A 235 36.75 -2.43 0.05
C ARG A 235 36.31 -3.19 -1.21
N LEU A 236 35.25 -2.74 -1.89
CA LEU A 236 34.77 -3.35 -3.14
C LEU A 236 35.81 -3.23 -4.26
N GLU A 237 36.43 -2.05 -4.39
CA GLU A 237 37.51 -1.82 -5.35
C GLU A 237 38.75 -2.67 -5.06
N ALA A 238 39.07 -2.89 -3.77
CA ALA A 238 40.19 -3.72 -3.33
C ALA A 238 39.92 -5.24 -3.39
N SER A 239 38.69 -5.68 -3.69
CA SER A 239 38.24 -7.09 -3.58
C SER A 239 38.81 -8.06 -4.64
N GLY A 240 39.93 -7.74 -5.31
CA GLY A 240 40.69 -8.69 -6.14
C GLY A 240 40.06 -9.11 -7.48
N LEU A 241 38.79 -8.80 -7.72
CA LEU A 241 38.10 -8.93 -9.02
C LEU A 241 38.06 -7.59 -9.78
N GLY A 242 39.05 -6.71 -9.52
CA GLY A 242 39.12 -5.31 -9.93
C GLY A 242 38.33 -4.98 -11.19
N TYR A 243 37.42 -4.00 -11.06
CA TYR A 243 36.60 -3.49 -12.16
C TYR A 243 37.45 -3.32 -13.42
N ARG A 244 37.05 -4.00 -14.50
CA ARG A 244 37.77 -4.00 -15.79
C ARG A 244 37.78 -2.62 -16.46
N VAL A 245 36.90 -1.74 -15.98
CA VAL A 245 36.69 -0.36 -16.40
C VAL A 245 36.79 0.47 -15.12
N ARG A 246 37.66 1.48 -15.07
CA ARG A 246 37.78 2.33 -13.87
C ARG A 246 36.45 3.06 -13.65
N ALA A 247 36.11 3.40 -12.40
CA ALA A 247 34.90 4.20 -12.10
C ALA A 247 34.87 5.57 -12.84
N GLN A 248 35.99 6.02 -13.40
CA GLN A 248 36.12 7.21 -14.24
C GLN A 248 35.79 6.98 -15.73
N GLU A 249 35.61 5.71 -16.14
CA GLU A 249 35.44 5.27 -17.53
C GLU A 249 34.09 4.56 -17.76
N THR A 250 33.26 4.39 -16.73
CA THR A 250 31.88 3.91 -16.88
C THR A 250 31.00 5.01 -17.45
N GLU A 251 30.41 4.77 -18.62
CA GLU A 251 29.32 5.60 -19.17
C GLU A 251 28.04 5.33 -18.36
N ASP A 252 27.35 6.41 -17.99
CA ASP A 252 26.03 6.40 -17.34
C ASP A 252 24.94 5.84 -18.28
#